data_AF-A0A6B3MUU5-F1
#
_entry.id   AF-A0A6B3MUU5-F1
#
_cell.length_a   1.000
_cell.length_b   1.000
_cell.length_c   1.000
_cell.angle_alpha   90.00
_cell.angle_beta   90.00
_cell.angle_gamma   90.00
#
_symmetry.space_group_name_H-M   'P 1'
#
loop_
_entity.id
_entity.type
_entity.pdbx_description
1 polymer ?
#
loop_
_entity_poly.entity_id
_entity_poly.type
_entity_poly.pdbx_seq_one_letter_code
_entity_poly.pdbx_strand_id
1 'polypeptide(L)'
;MADYIQYPYIDKRVRYFDGEFLKDQDFIDEQKYHIDRQRRLDQFLRVSGICDGLTLKTDTNQVIVTPGTALDSEGRQIILSTDSSPINLSGYQSQEVYLVISYQEEQSDQTTDGGLGSSGARRWHEKPNIQVATLGNVPEDSIVLAKLAIAGNGNVTPDLSVRQYSGVRLPSGNLDSGAITGPTLRSGGNSASSLVVIEGDLSVTGDTTVNGSLSFSSNASGERPLLMEAPSDGNHRGDGTQGATGLVYRVAENPPEGDPIFQVRSEGEAVRFFVEHNGWTGSRSNSAWFGGTERDNYFAGKVGIGINPAEEPLHIHSAVGQGLKIAAADKTSIIKLHVASGDYGFLKLGGSNGDTVLRGGDDHTSSFSGDLSVAGTLTVTGNTTLNNLTIDDSATLSFHNNMREMINLWDQRYGIGIQSHTQYFRTAKNFAWYKDGSHHDNELNAGDGTVQMVIKDGNVGIGTNDPTAKLSIASSTDNRAHDFELKNDQGDTVLLIDAAAGQEAKAVLE
;
A
#
# COMPACT_ATOMS: atom_id res chain seq x y z
N MET A 1 5.66 77.66 38.64
CA MET A 1 6.85 76.79 38.59
C MET A 1 6.68 75.94 37.34
N ALA A 2 7.72 75.80 36.55
CA ALA A 2 7.69 75.01 35.32
C ALA A 2 7.29 73.56 35.62
N ASP A 3 6.34 73.02 34.84
CA ASP A 3 5.90 71.64 34.93
C ASP A 3 6.77 70.80 33.99
N TYR A 4 7.57 69.89 34.54
CA TYR A 4 8.40 68.94 33.80
C TYR A 4 7.81 67.52 33.74
N ILE A 5 6.64 67.28 34.33
CA ILE A 5 5.99 65.95 34.33
C ILE A 5 5.66 65.55 32.88
N GLN A 6 6.22 64.42 32.44
CA GLN A 6 5.92 63.85 31.13
C GLN A 6 4.58 63.10 31.23
N TYR A 7 3.52 63.68 30.65
CA TYR A 7 2.21 63.05 30.63
C TYR A 7 2.13 61.94 29.57
N PRO A 8 1.38 60.85 29.84
CA PRO A 8 1.24 59.71 28.94
C PRO A 8 0.41 60.00 27.69
N TYR A 9 -0.31 61.13 27.64
CA TYR A 9 -1.07 61.57 26.47
C TYR A 9 -0.90 63.08 26.28
N ILE A 10 -0.27 63.46 25.18
CA ILE A 10 -0.14 64.86 24.76
C ILE A 10 -0.95 65.04 23.47
N ASP A 11 -2.05 65.79 23.54
CA ASP A 11 -2.99 66.02 22.43
C ASP A 11 -2.79 67.37 21.73
N LYS A 12 -1.88 68.21 22.23
CA LYS A 12 -1.58 69.55 21.70
C LYS A 12 -0.08 69.71 21.46
N ARG A 13 0.25 70.53 20.46
CA ARG A 13 1.61 71.04 20.24
C ARG A 13 1.59 72.56 20.26
N VAL A 14 2.71 73.16 20.64
CA VAL A 14 2.88 74.61 20.66
C VAL A 14 2.70 75.16 19.24
N ARG A 15 1.96 76.26 19.11
CA ARG A 15 1.82 77.03 17.87
C ARG A 15 2.19 78.47 18.17
N TYR A 16 3.35 78.88 17.68
CA TYR A 16 3.82 80.25 17.78
C TYR A 16 2.94 81.22 16.96
N PHE A 17 2.78 82.45 17.47
CA PHE A 17 2.15 83.55 16.74
C PHE A 17 2.92 84.87 16.84
N ASP A 18 2.70 85.75 15.87
CA ASP A 18 3.41 87.03 15.79
C ASP A 18 3.12 87.91 17.02
N GLY A 19 4.19 88.40 17.65
CA GLY A 19 4.11 89.23 18.85
C GLY A 19 3.90 88.45 20.16
N GLU A 20 3.94 87.11 20.12
CA GLU A 20 3.88 86.28 21.32
C GLU A 20 5.12 86.46 22.22
N PHE A 21 4.89 86.57 23.54
CA PHE A 21 5.96 86.57 24.53
C PHE A 21 6.17 85.15 25.04
N LEU A 22 7.29 84.54 24.67
CA LEU A 22 7.62 83.15 25.02
C LEU A 22 7.90 82.99 26.52
N LYS A 23 7.38 81.90 27.09
CA LYS A 23 7.59 81.48 28.47
C LYS A 23 8.46 80.24 28.50
N ASP A 24 9.08 79.98 29.65
CA ASP A 24 9.78 78.73 29.94
C ASP A 24 8.91 77.51 29.65
N GLN A 25 7.63 77.55 30.01
CA GLN A 25 6.70 76.45 29.76
C GLN A 25 6.50 76.15 28.26
N ASP A 26 6.58 77.14 27.36
CA ASP A 26 6.39 76.90 25.92
C ASP A 26 7.50 76.01 25.35
N PHE A 27 8.75 76.24 25.77
CA PHE A 27 9.88 75.38 25.39
C PHE A 27 9.81 73.99 26.01
N ILE A 28 9.33 73.90 27.25
CA ILE A 28 9.16 72.63 27.95
C ILE A 28 8.06 71.81 27.30
N ASP A 29 6.92 72.42 26.97
CA ASP A 29 5.81 71.75 26.30
C ASP A 29 6.21 71.28 24.89
N GLU A 30 7.02 72.06 24.16
CA GLU A 30 7.61 71.63 22.90
C GLU A 30 8.53 70.41 23.08
N GLN A 31 9.42 70.42 24.09
CA GLN A 31 10.28 69.27 24.39
C GLN A 31 9.47 68.03 24.78
N LYS A 32 8.49 68.18 25.69
CA LYS A 32 7.59 67.11 26.13
C LYS A 32 6.81 66.50 24.96
N TYR A 33 6.35 67.33 24.03
CA TYR A 33 5.68 66.86 22.82
C TYR A 33 6.60 65.96 22.00
N HIS A 34 7.85 66.36 21.78
CA HIS A 34 8.81 65.54 21.04
C HIS A 34 9.20 64.25 21.77
N ILE A 35 9.40 64.32 23.09
CA ILE A 35 9.65 63.15 23.93
C ILE A 35 8.48 62.17 23.84
N ASP A 36 7.23 62.64 23.93
CA ASP A 36 6.03 61.80 23.77
C ASP A 36 6.00 61.15 22.38
N ARG A 37 6.26 61.89 21.30
CA ARG A 37 6.25 61.32 19.94
C ARG A 37 7.29 60.22 19.77
N GLN A 38 8.49 60.38 20.33
CA GLN A 38 9.55 59.37 20.27
C GLN A 38 9.24 58.16 21.15
N ARG A 39 8.99 58.37 22.45
CA ARG A 39 8.73 57.28 23.40
C ARG A 39 7.49 56.48 23.02
N ARG A 40 6.43 57.16 22.57
CA ARG A 40 5.21 56.49 22.06
C ARG A 40 5.50 55.61 20.86
N LEU A 41 6.26 56.11 19.89
CA LEU A 41 6.62 55.32 18.70
C LEU A 41 7.39 54.05 19.09
N ASP A 42 8.40 54.21 19.95
CA ASP A 42 9.22 53.11 20.43
C ASP A 42 8.40 52.12 21.28
N GLN A 43 7.51 52.61 22.15
CA GLN A 43 6.64 51.79 22.99
C GLN A 43 5.67 50.92 22.16
N PHE A 44 5.11 51.46 21.07
CA PHE A 44 4.11 50.73 20.25
C PHE A 44 4.72 49.83 19.18
N LEU A 45 5.84 50.23 18.58
CA LEU A 45 6.42 49.54 17.42
C LEU A 45 7.69 48.76 17.73
N ARG A 46 8.25 48.90 18.94
CA ARG A 46 9.40 48.13 19.39
C ARG A 46 9.06 47.32 20.63
N VAL A 47 9.96 46.41 20.95
CA VAL A 47 9.88 45.59 22.16
C VAL A 47 11.07 45.90 23.05
N SER A 48 10.87 45.91 24.37
CA SER A 48 11.94 46.14 25.34
C SER A 48 13.06 45.11 25.18
N GLY A 49 14.30 45.56 25.35
CA GLY A 49 15.49 44.73 25.20
C GLY A 49 16.72 45.53 24.77
N ILE A 50 17.83 44.81 24.56
CA ILE A 50 19.10 45.38 24.10
C ILE A 50 19.02 45.72 22.62
N CYS A 51 19.39 46.93 22.23
CA CYS A 51 19.46 47.35 20.83
C CYS A 51 20.83 47.06 20.22
N ASP A 52 21.90 47.39 20.95
CA ASP A 52 23.30 47.14 20.54
C ASP A 52 24.23 47.17 21.77
N GLY A 53 25.38 46.51 21.65
CA GLY A 53 26.46 46.58 22.65
C GLY A 53 26.09 46.04 24.02
N LEU A 54 26.39 46.83 25.06
CA LEU A 54 26.18 46.49 26.48
C LEU A 54 26.84 45.17 26.88
N THR A 55 27.99 44.85 26.29
CA THR A 55 28.77 43.63 26.61
C THR A 55 29.48 43.76 27.94
N LEU A 56 30.08 42.68 28.43
CA LEU A 56 30.67 42.62 29.77
C LEU A 56 32.18 42.39 29.71
N LYS A 57 32.91 43.06 30.59
CA LYS A 57 34.29 42.74 30.98
C LYS A 57 34.25 42.29 32.44
N THR A 58 34.74 41.09 32.73
CA THR A 58 34.74 40.54 34.09
C THR A 58 36.13 40.60 34.71
N ASP A 59 36.17 40.82 36.02
CA ASP A 59 37.36 40.71 36.85
C ASP A 59 36.95 40.12 38.22
N THR A 60 37.91 39.92 39.12
CA THR A 60 37.68 39.36 40.45
C THR A 60 36.72 40.24 41.24
N ASN A 61 35.57 39.66 41.63
CA ASN A 61 34.47 40.33 42.32
C ASN A 61 33.93 41.57 41.59
N GLN A 62 34.15 41.73 40.29
CA GLN A 62 33.72 42.93 39.56
C GLN A 62 33.29 42.63 38.13
N VAL A 63 32.39 43.47 37.62
CA VAL A 63 32.00 43.48 36.22
C VAL A 63 31.89 44.92 35.72
N ILE A 64 32.30 45.15 34.48
CA ILE A 64 32.16 46.42 33.76
C ILE A 64 31.25 46.17 32.55
N VAL A 65 30.25 47.03 32.37
CA VAL A 65 29.41 47.03 31.17
C VAL A 65 30.03 48.00 30.15
N THR A 66 30.22 47.54 28.92
CA THR A 66 30.73 48.36 27.83
C THR A 66 29.63 49.20 27.19
N PRO A 67 29.96 50.25 26.42
CA PRO A 67 28.97 51.07 25.72
C PRO A 67 27.93 50.28 24.92
N GLY A 68 26.74 50.86 24.79
CA GLY A 68 25.63 50.31 24.04
C GLY A 68 24.30 50.95 24.43
N THR A 69 23.23 50.43 23.83
CA THR A 69 21.88 50.99 23.98
C THR A 69 20.88 49.88 24.26
N ALA A 70 19.94 50.15 25.16
CA ALA A 70 18.75 49.34 25.38
C ALA A 70 17.49 50.21 25.31
N LEU A 71 16.35 49.54 25.18
CA LEU A 71 15.02 50.14 25.21
C LEU A 71 14.20 49.45 26.30
N ASP A 72 13.55 50.22 27.16
CA ASP A 72 12.64 49.66 28.16
C ASP A 72 11.19 49.56 27.68
N SER A 73 10.31 49.08 28.57
CA SER A 73 8.88 48.89 28.31
C SER A 73 8.10 50.19 28.06
N GLU A 74 8.63 51.33 28.51
CA GLU A 74 8.03 52.64 28.34
C GLU A 74 8.51 53.36 27.06
N GLY A 75 9.39 52.73 26.28
CA GLY A 75 9.97 53.32 25.08
C GLY A 75 11.09 54.32 25.39
N ARG A 76 11.66 54.30 26.60
CA ARG A 76 12.81 55.14 26.98
C ARG A 76 14.09 54.44 26.52
N GLN A 77 14.98 55.23 25.93
CA GLN A 77 16.28 54.75 25.48
C GLN A 77 17.28 54.84 26.63
N ILE A 78 17.94 53.73 26.92
CA ILE A 78 18.96 53.62 27.95
C ILE A 78 20.31 53.61 27.23
N ILE A 79 21.04 54.71 27.30
CA ILE A 79 22.28 54.90 26.55
C ILE A 79 23.47 54.88 27.52
N LEU A 80 24.35 53.90 27.35
CA LEU A 80 25.64 53.87 28.01
C LEU A 80 26.72 54.29 27.00
N SER A 81 27.26 55.49 27.16
CA SER A 81 28.20 56.08 26.19
C SER A 81 29.68 55.72 26.44
N THR A 82 30.03 55.32 27.67
CA THR A 82 31.37 54.90 28.07
C THR A 82 31.30 53.62 28.91
N ASP A 83 32.42 52.96 29.16
CA ASP A 83 32.46 51.85 30.13
C ASP A 83 31.85 52.30 31.48
N SER A 84 31.06 51.43 32.09
CA SER A 84 30.50 51.68 33.41
C SER A 84 31.61 51.75 34.46
N SER A 85 31.33 52.38 35.60
CA SER A 85 32.15 52.14 36.78
C SER A 85 32.11 50.65 37.15
N PRO A 86 33.20 50.05 37.68
CA PRO A 86 33.19 48.65 38.07
C PRO A 86 32.10 48.36 39.10
N ILE A 87 31.18 47.47 38.77
CA ILE A 87 30.12 47.04 39.67
C ILE A 87 30.71 46.02 40.65
N ASN A 88 30.60 46.30 41.94
CA ASN A 88 31.13 45.44 43.00
C ASN A 88 30.22 44.22 43.24
N LEU A 89 30.79 43.02 43.16
CA LEU A 89 30.11 41.73 43.32
C LEU A 89 30.56 40.95 44.57
N SER A 90 31.39 41.53 45.43
CA SER A 90 31.96 40.84 46.61
C SER A 90 30.91 40.33 47.61
N GLY A 91 29.76 41.00 47.67
CA GLY A 91 28.62 40.57 48.51
C GLY A 91 27.84 39.37 47.96
N TYR A 92 28.15 38.91 46.74
CA TYR A 92 27.40 37.85 46.03
C TYR A 92 28.23 36.59 45.77
N GLN A 93 29.33 36.38 46.49
CA GLN A 93 30.14 35.17 46.36
C GLN A 93 29.33 33.90 46.64
N SER A 94 29.57 32.86 45.85
CA SER A 94 28.83 31.59 45.87
C SER A 94 27.33 31.74 45.55
N GLN A 95 26.95 32.80 44.82
CA GLN A 95 25.58 33.04 44.38
C GLN A 95 25.50 33.23 42.86
N GLU A 96 24.28 33.09 42.35
CA GLU A 96 23.91 33.49 41.01
C GLU A 96 22.98 34.71 41.07
N VAL A 97 23.24 35.71 40.24
CA VAL A 97 22.50 36.98 40.21
C VAL A 97 22.26 37.44 38.78
N TYR A 98 21.33 38.36 38.55
CA TYR A 98 21.21 39.07 37.30
C TYR A 98 21.96 40.42 37.37
N LEU A 99 22.63 40.78 36.29
CA LEU A 99 23.07 42.14 36.05
C LEU A 99 22.03 42.82 35.17
N VAL A 100 21.48 43.94 35.63
CA VAL A 100 20.40 44.64 34.94
C VAL A 100 20.73 46.11 34.72
N ILE A 101 20.13 46.70 33.69
CA ILE A 101 20.24 48.11 33.37
C ILE A 101 18.85 48.73 33.27
N SER A 102 18.68 49.93 33.81
CA SER A 102 17.40 50.66 33.80
C SER A 102 17.63 52.12 33.47
N TYR A 103 16.57 52.79 33.01
CA TYR A 103 16.59 54.22 32.77
C TYR A 103 16.56 54.99 34.10
N GLN A 104 17.39 56.03 34.22
CA GLN A 104 17.32 56.99 35.30
C GLN A 104 17.43 58.40 34.76
N GLU A 105 16.60 59.29 35.26
CA GLU A 105 16.66 60.71 34.96
C GLU A 105 16.96 61.49 36.24
N GLU A 106 17.92 62.40 36.18
CA GLU A 106 18.23 63.30 37.27
C GLU A 106 18.56 64.70 36.76
N GLN A 107 18.35 65.71 37.60
CA GLN A 107 18.77 67.07 37.30
C GLN A 107 20.28 67.20 37.36
N SER A 108 20.89 67.76 36.31
CA SER A 108 22.34 67.95 36.20
C SER A 108 22.73 69.39 35.84
N ASP A 109 24.04 69.64 35.79
CA ASP A 109 24.60 70.93 35.40
C ASP A 109 24.05 72.09 36.24
N GLN A 110 24.09 71.90 37.57
CA GLN A 110 23.65 72.92 38.53
C GLN A 110 24.45 74.21 38.34
N THR A 111 23.72 75.33 38.30
CA THR A 111 24.31 76.67 38.16
C THR A 111 23.77 77.62 39.21
N THR A 112 24.56 78.64 39.53
CA THR A 112 24.18 79.78 40.36
C THR A 112 24.03 81.08 39.56
N ASP A 113 24.24 81.04 38.24
CA ASP A 113 24.20 82.22 37.36
C ASP A 113 22.77 82.62 36.92
N GLY A 114 21.75 82.24 37.70
CA GLY A 114 20.37 82.66 37.44
C GLY A 114 20.15 84.12 37.85
N GLY A 115 19.36 84.86 37.08
CA GLY A 115 18.94 86.21 37.45
C GLY A 115 18.28 86.25 38.83
N LEU A 116 18.50 87.34 39.58
CA LEU A 116 17.96 87.55 40.95
C LEU A 116 18.44 86.53 42.01
N GLY A 117 19.63 85.94 41.84
CA GLY A 117 20.23 85.02 42.83
C GLY A 117 19.61 83.62 42.81
N SER A 118 18.97 83.24 41.70
CA SER A 118 18.38 81.92 41.52
C SER A 118 19.45 80.89 41.13
N SER A 119 19.36 79.70 41.74
CA SER A 119 20.13 78.52 41.36
C SER A 119 19.21 77.46 40.79
N GLY A 120 19.69 76.67 39.84
CA GLY A 120 18.92 75.57 39.27
C GLY A 120 19.72 74.69 38.33
N ALA A 121 19.12 73.55 37.97
CA ALA A 121 19.65 72.62 36.98
C ALA A 121 19.49 73.17 35.56
N ARG A 122 20.50 73.05 34.71
CA ARG A 122 20.41 73.44 33.29
C ARG A 122 20.03 72.28 32.38
N ARG A 123 20.15 71.03 32.84
CA ARG A 123 19.94 69.84 32.03
C ARG A 123 19.28 68.74 32.84
N TRP A 124 18.60 67.86 32.11
CA TRP A 124 18.26 66.52 32.58
C TRP A 124 19.34 65.57 32.07
N HIS A 125 19.92 64.79 32.98
CA HIS A 125 20.85 63.73 32.64
C HIS A 125 20.10 62.41 32.62
N GLU A 126 19.79 61.97 31.41
CA GLU A 126 19.23 60.66 31.12
C GLU A 126 20.37 59.65 31.10
N LYS A 127 20.49 58.84 32.16
CA LYS A 127 21.64 57.95 32.37
C LYS A 127 21.20 56.52 32.68
N PRO A 128 22.06 55.52 32.43
CA PRO A 128 21.79 54.16 32.82
C PRO A 128 22.04 53.97 34.32
N ASN A 129 21.09 53.32 35.00
CA ASN A 129 21.30 52.76 36.32
C ASN A 129 21.58 51.25 36.18
N ILE A 130 22.82 50.83 36.45
CA ILE A 130 23.26 49.44 36.38
C ILE A 130 23.35 48.89 37.80
N GLN A 131 22.67 47.78 38.04
CA GLN A 131 22.59 47.17 39.36
C GLN A 131 22.57 45.65 39.30
N VAL A 132 22.87 45.04 40.44
CA VAL A 132 22.76 43.58 40.66
C VAL A 132 21.37 43.30 41.21
N ALA A 133 20.66 42.36 40.59
CA ALA A 133 19.36 41.89 41.02
C ALA A 133 19.42 40.41 41.39
N THR A 134 18.67 40.01 42.42
CA THR A 134 18.53 38.60 42.80
C THR A 134 17.70 37.84 41.76
N LEU A 135 18.00 36.57 41.52
CA LEU A 135 17.23 35.73 40.59
C LEU A 135 15.73 35.76 40.92
N GLY A 136 14.89 36.02 39.92
CA GLY A 136 13.43 36.08 40.05
C GLY A 136 12.85 37.39 40.59
N ASN A 137 13.69 38.35 41.01
CA ASN A 137 13.26 39.68 41.45
C ASN A 137 14.00 40.75 40.65
N VAL A 138 13.63 40.89 39.38
CA VAL A 138 14.15 41.92 38.48
C VAL A 138 13.28 43.16 38.62
N PRO A 139 13.84 44.35 38.92
CA PRO A 139 13.06 45.59 39.00
C PRO A 139 12.32 45.86 37.68
N GLU A 140 11.15 46.50 37.79
CA GLU A 140 10.35 46.90 36.63
C GLU A 140 11.17 47.78 35.66
N ASP A 141 10.84 47.72 34.37
CA ASP A 141 11.54 48.39 33.26
C ASP A 141 13.04 48.08 33.10
N SER A 142 13.59 47.17 33.91
CA SER A 142 15.01 46.81 33.81
C SER A 142 15.25 45.77 32.72
N ILE A 143 16.33 45.94 31.97
CA ILE A 143 16.78 45.01 30.95
C ILE A 143 17.88 44.12 31.53
N VAL A 144 17.71 42.81 31.42
CA VAL A 144 18.70 41.83 31.87
C VAL A 144 19.87 41.78 30.88
N LEU A 145 21.08 42.06 31.38
CA LEU A 145 22.32 42.05 30.62
C LEU A 145 23.04 40.70 30.70
N ALA A 146 22.94 39.99 31.83
CA ALA A 146 23.51 38.65 31.99
C ALA A 146 23.00 38.02 33.29
N LYS A 147 23.06 36.69 33.33
CA LYS A 147 23.10 35.94 34.59
C LYS A 147 24.57 35.76 34.96
N LEU A 148 24.96 36.15 36.17
CA LEU A 148 26.34 36.06 36.65
C LEU A 148 26.43 34.96 37.70
N ALA A 149 27.34 34.00 37.51
CA ALA A 149 27.76 33.07 38.54
C ALA A 149 29.06 33.56 39.17
N ILE A 150 29.04 33.85 40.48
CA ILE A 150 30.21 34.34 41.22
C ILE A 150 30.73 33.22 42.11
N ALA A 151 31.90 32.68 41.79
CA ALA A 151 32.52 31.63 42.58
C ALA A 151 33.01 32.16 43.95
N GLY A 152 33.25 31.26 44.91
CA GLY A 152 33.74 31.63 46.24
C GLY A 152 35.11 32.32 46.27
N ASN A 153 35.89 32.20 45.19
CA ASN A 153 37.16 32.94 45.00
C ASN A 153 36.97 34.30 44.30
N GLY A 154 35.72 34.71 44.01
CA GLY A 154 35.38 35.95 43.33
C GLY A 154 35.42 35.90 41.80
N ASN A 155 35.72 34.74 41.18
CA ASN A 155 35.69 34.63 39.73
C ASN A 155 34.25 34.76 39.19
N VAL A 156 34.05 35.58 38.17
CA VAL A 156 32.72 35.90 37.62
C VAL A 156 32.57 35.26 36.25
N THR A 157 31.57 34.37 36.12
CA THR A 157 31.23 33.72 34.85
C THR A 157 29.89 34.26 34.35
N PRO A 158 29.87 35.04 33.26
CA PRO A 158 28.63 35.55 32.69
C PRO A 158 27.97 34.53 31.76
N ASP A 159 26.70 34.27 31.99
CA ASP A 159 25.78 33.62 31.05
C ASP A 159 24.98 34.71 30.31
N LEU A 160 25.28 34.83 29.01
CA LEU A 160 24.68 35.81 28.12
C LEU A 160 23.46 35.26 27.37
N SER A 161 23.09 33.98 27.53
CA SER A 161 21.95 33.38 26.84
C SER A 161 20.60 33.97 27.28
N VAL A 162 20.56 34.57 28.48
CA VAL A 162 19.39 35.25 29.04
C VAL A 162 19.13 36.63 28.43
N ARG A 163 20.01 37.14 27.57
CA ARG A 163 19.85 38.45 26.92
C ARG A 163 18.69 38.41 25.94
N GLN A 164 17.78 39.37 26.10
CA GLN A 164 16.74 39.63 25.12
C GLN A 164 17.06 40.91 24.35
N TYR A 165 17.13 40.79 23.02
CA TYR A 165 17.32 41.92 22.12
C TYR A 165 15.98 42.56 21.78
N SER A 166 15.99 43.88 21.62
CA SER A 166 14.86 44.62 21.08
C SER A 166 14.50 44.11 19.68
N GLY A 167 13.27 44.38 19.26
CA GLY A 167 12.71 43.89 18.01
C GLY A 167 11.56 44.75 17.53
N VAL A 168 10.82 44.25 16.55
CA VAL A 168 9.62 44.91 16.02
C VAL A 168 8.40 44.34 16.70
N ARG A 169 7.46 45.22 17.06
CA ARG A 169 6.12 44.86 17.52
C ARG A 169 5.08 45.35 16.52
N LEU A 170 4.15 44.48 16.16
CA LEU A 170 2.98 44.88 15.40
C LEU A 170 1.86 45.30 16.36
N PRO A 171 1.25 46.49 16.20
CA PRO A 171 0.08 46.86 16.99
C PRO A 171 -1.07 45.87 16.77
N SER A 172 -1.69 45.39 17.84
CA SER A 172 -2.85 44.49 17.80
C SER A 172 -3.97 44.99 18.70
N GLY A 173 -5.22 44.66 18.35
CA GLY A 173 -6.38 44.94 19.21
C GLY A 173 -6.74 43.74 20.09
N ASN A 174 -6.34 43.77 21.37
CA ASN A 174 -6.97 43.07 22.51
C ASN A 174 -6.13 43.29 23.79
N LEU A 175 -6.63 43.50 25.02
CA LEU A 175 -7.89 43.98 25.60
C LEU A 175 -7.61 44.35 27.09
N ASP A 176 -8.37 45.32 27.61
CA ASP A 176 -8.69 45.65 29.03
C ASP A 176 -7.59 45.99 30.06
N SER A 177 -6.31 45.65 29.86
CA SER A 177 -5.24 45.95 30.85
C SER A 177 -4.31 47.09 30.47
N GLY A 178 -4.46 47.67 29.27
CA GLY A 178 -3.52 48.66 28.72
C GLY A 178 -2.18 48.07 28.25
N ALA A 179 -1.98 46.75 28.36
CA ALA A 179 -0.77 46.08 27.88
C ALA A 179 -0.77 45.94 26.35
N ILE A 180 0.36 46.22 25.71
CA ILE A 180 0.55 46.06 24.26
C ILE A 180 1.00 44.63 23.98
N THR A 181 0.14 43.79 23.39
CA THR A 181 0.33 42.33 23.30
C THR A 181 0.48 41.77 21.88
N GLY A 182 0.73 42.63 20.88
CA GLY A 182 0.78 42.17 19.49
C GLY A 182 2.02 41.36 19.12
N PRO A 183 2.00 40.66 17.96
CA PRO A 183 3.07 39.79 17.53
C PRO A 183 4.42 40.49 17.53
N THR A 184 5.47 39.75 17.91
CA THR A 184 6.84 40.29 17.95
C THR A 184 7.77 39.56 17.00
N LEU A 185 8.75 40.30 16.50
CA LEU A 185 9.86 39.81 15.69
C LEU A 185 11.16 40.16 16.39
N ARG A 186 11.85 39.15 16.93
CA ARG A 186 13.13 39.29 17.65
C ARG A 186 14.21 38.40 17.03
N SER A 187 15.47 38.69 17.36
CA SER A 187 16.55 37.71 17.16
C SER A 187 16.51 36.64 18.25
N GLY A 188 17.08 35.46 18.00
CA GLY A 188 17.25 34.40 19.00
C GLY A 188 18.32 34.68 20.07
N GLY A 189 18.74 35.93 20.24
CA GLY A 189 19.76 36.34 21.21
C GLY A 189 21.19 35.98 20.82
N ASN A 190 22.13 36.09 21.76
CA ASN A 190 23.57 35.85 21.51
C ASN A 190 23.87 34.45 20.99
N SER A 191 23.14 33.44 21.45
CA SER A 191 23.34 32.04 21.08
C SER A 191 22.72 31.67 19.74
N ALA A 192 21.81 32.50 19.20
CA ALA A 192 21.12 32.29 17.93
C ALA A 192 20.87 33.63 17.21
N SER A 193 21.92 34.42 17.00
CA SER A 193 21.81 35.80 16.49
C SER A 193 21.22 35.90 15.08
N SER A 194 21.29 34.83 14.30
CA SER A 194 20.70 34.73 12.95
C SER A 194 19.30 34.09 12.94
N LEU A 195 18.79 33.62 14.10
CA LEU A 195 17.43 33.10 14.21
C LEU A 195 16.47 34.28 14.32
N VAL A 196 15.47 34.31 13.45
CA VAL A 196 14.32 35.19 13.60
C VAL A 196 13.25 34.43 14.38
N VAL A 197 12.87 34.98 15.52
CA VAL A 197 11.80 34.45 16.36
C VAL A 197 10.57 35.31 16.14
N ILE A 198 9.51 34.67 15.64
CA ILE A 198 8.17 35.25 15.55
C ILE A 198 7.39 34.72 16.74
N GLU A 199 7.05 35.59 17.68
CA GLU A 199 6.09 35.27 18.74
C GLU A 199 4.71 35.73 18.27
N GLY A 200 3.96 34.82 17.67
CA GLY A 200 2.64 35.06 17.08
C GLY A 200 2.40 34.23 15.83
N ASP A 201 1.29 34.48 15.14
CA ASP A 201 0.94 33.81 13.90
C ASP A 201 1.63 34.47 12.69
N LEU A 202 1.99 33.66 11.68
CA LEU A 202 2.57 34.11 10.41
C LEU A 202 1.65 33.70 9.24
N SER A 203 1.23 34.68 8.44
CA SER A 203 0.56 34.46 7.15
C SER A 203 1.41 35.05 6.02
N VAL A 204 1.63 34.28 4.95
CA VAL A 204 2.38 34.68 3.75
C VAL A 204 1.51 34.45 2.53
N THR A 205 1.18 35.51 1.80
CA THR A 205 0.28 35.45 0.64
C THR A 205 0.99 35.18 -0.69
N GLY A 206 2.32 35.30 -0.73
CA GLY A 206 3.15 34.96 -1.88
C GLY A 206 3.91 33.64 -1.71
N ASP A 207 4.71 33.29 -2.71
CA ASP A 207 5.53 32.09 -2.66
C ASP A 207 6.55 32.18 -1.53
N THR A 208 6.64 31.12 -0.71
CA THR A 208 7.63 31.00 0.35
C THR A 208 8.66 29.94 -0.04
N THR A 209 9.90 30.38 -0.25
CA THR A 209 11.03 29.47 -0.48
C THR A 209 11.77 29.24 0.83
N VAL A 210 11.76 28.00 1.33
CA VAL A 210 12.52 27.58 2.50
C VAL A 210 13.77 26.83 2.05
N ASN A 211 14.94 27.50 2.10
CA ASN A 211 16.25 26.90 1.76
C ASN A 211 16.82 26.08 2.94
N GLY A 212 16.07 25.08 3.41
CA GLY A 212 16.40 24.27 4.57
C GLY A 212 15.28 23.33 4.97
N SER A 213 15.35 22.79 6.19
CA SER A 213 14.30 21.91 6.72
C SER A 213 13.13 22.72 7.28
N LEU A 214 11.92 22.29 6.97
CA LEU A 214 10.69 22.78 7.60
C LEU A 214 10.25 21.76 8.65
N SER A 215 10.44 22.11 9.93
CA SER A 215 10.12 21.25 11.07
C SER A 215 9.00 21.87 11.91
N PHE A 216 8.03 21.06 12.31
CA PHE A 216 6.91 21.46 13.17
C PHE A 216 7.05 20.69 14.48
N SER A 217 7.62 21.36 15.49
CA SER A 217 8.09 20.73 16.74
C SER A 217 7.01 20.60 17.82
N SER A 218 5.92 21.33 17.70
CA SER A 218 4.75 21.18 18.56
C SER A 218 3.52 21.46 17.72
N ASN A 219 2.77 20.41 17.40
CA ASN A 219 1.38 20.64 17.07
C ASN A 219 0.55 20.38 18.32
N ALA A 220 0.21 21.46 19.03
CA ALA A 220 -0.81 21.39 20.08
C ALA A 220 -2.18 20.97 19.51
N SER A 221 -2.32 20.90 18.17
CA SER A 221 -3.40 20.21 17.48
C SER A 221 -2.91 19.44 16.23
N GLY A 222 -2.25 18.29 16.40
CA GLY A 222 -2.38 17.12 15.51
C GLY A 222 -1.93 17.16 14.02
N GLU A 223 -1.60 18.28 13.39
CA GLU A 223 -1.20 18.33 11.97
C GLU A 223 0.34 18.21 11.77
N ARG A 224 0.79 17.25 10.96
CA ARG A 224 2.20 17.14 10.51
C ARG A 224 2.28 17.67 9.08
N PRO A 225 3.22 18.55 8.71
CA PRO A 225 3.15 19.26 7.43
C PRO A 225 3.22 18.35 6.21
N LEU A 226 2.43 18.76 5.24
CA LEU A 226 2.25 18.18 3.93
C LEU A 226 3.14 18.96 2.94
N LEU A 227 4.02 18.28 2.20
CA LEU A 227 4.75 18.90 1.08
C LEU A 227 4.04 18.61 -0.24
N MET A 228 3.55 19.63 -0.95
CA MET A 228 2.91 19.50 -2.27
C MET A 228 3.78 20.23 -3.30
N GLU A 229 4.27 19.53 -4.33
CA GLU A 229 5.04 20.12 -5.44
C GLU A 229 4.24 20.14 -6.75
N ALA A 230 4.48 21.13 -7.60
CA ALA A 230 4.08 21.11 -9.01
C ALA A 230 5.19 20.44 -9.88
N PRO A 231 4.84 19.80 -11.00
CA PRO A 231 5.79 18.99 -11.80
C PRO A 231 6.82 19.85 -12.57
N SER A 232 8.02 19.31 -12.85
CA SER A 232 9.01 19.92 -13.76
C SER A 232 9.76 18.87 -14.57
N ASP A 233 10.17 19.25 -15.79
CA ASP A 233 10.70 18.37 -16.86
C ASP A 233 11.91 17.49 -16.46
N GLY A 234 12.56 17.77 -15.33
CA GLY A 234 13.71 16.99 -14.83
C GLY A 234 13.37 15.83 -13.89
N ASN A 235 12.14 15.73 -13.37
CA ASN A 235 11.82 14.80 -12.27
C ASN A 235 10.87 13.64 -12.69
N HIS A 236 10.71 13.39 -13.99
CA HIS A 236 9.83 12.34 -14.50
C HIS A 236 10.62 11.31 -15.33
N ARG A 237 10.49 10.03 -14.99
CA ARG A 237 10.76 8.91 -15.92
C ARG A 237 9.52 8.62 -16.80
N GLY A 238 8.81 9.65 -17.23
CA GLY A 238 7.63 9.60 -18.09
C GLY A 238 7.79 10.57 -19.25
N ASP A 239 7.16 10.27 -20.40
CA ASP A 239 7.36 10.91 -21.71
C ASP A 239 6.95 12.40 -21.85
N GLY A 240 6.76 13.10 -20.73
CA GLY A 240 6.44 14.52 -20.70
C GLY A 240 5.05 14.89 -21.21
N THR A 241 4.18 13.93 -21.57
CA THR A 241 2.84 14.24 -22.13
C THR A 241 1.67 14.03 -21.16
N GLN A 242 1.92 13.49 -19.97
CA GLN A 242 0.92 13.32 -18.93
C GLN A 242 1.21 14.27 -17.77
N GLY A 243 0.37 15.28 -17.58
CA GLY A 243 0.40 16.14 -16.40
C GLY A 243 0.17 15.31 -15.14
N ALA A 244 1.24 14.90 -14.48
CA ALA A 244 1.19 14.05 -13.29
C ALA A 244 1.27 14.94 -12.03
N THR A 245 0.12 15.24 -11.44
CA THR A 245 -0.01 15.82 -10.10
C THR A 245 0.20 14.72 -9.05
N GLY A 246 1.15 14.91 -8.11
CA GLY A 246 1.43 13.89 -7.10
C GLY A 246 2.21 14.38 -5.89
N LEU A 247 1.96 13.73 -4.76
CA LEU A 247 2.53 13.99 -3.45
C LEU A 247 3.74 13.04 -3.23
N VAL A 248 4.95 13.59 -3.16
CA VAL A 248 6.19 12.81 -2.99
C VAL A 248 6.61 12.81 -1.53
N TYR A 249 6.57 11.63 -0.89
CA TYR A 249 7.11 11.43 0.47
C TYR A 249 8.50 10.80 0.40
N ARG A 250 9.51 11.45 1.00
CA ARG A 250 10.85 10.90 1.21
C ARG A 250 11.15 10.92 2.70
N VAL A 251 11.64 9.81 3.24
CA VAL A 251 12.21 9.74 4.59
C VAL A 251 13.73 9.82 4.49
N ALA A 252 14.39 10.55 5.40
CA ALA A 252 15.84 10.73 5.38
C ALA A 252 16.59 9.45 5.75
N GLU A 253 16.04 8.69 6.70
CA GLU A 253 16.44 7.33 7.04
C GLU A 253 15.22 6.45 6.93
N ASN A 254 15.44 5.24 6.41
CA ASN A 254 14.43 4.21 6.44
C ASN A 254 14.12 3.87 7.92
N PRO A 255 12.85 3.79 8.34
CA PRO A 255 12.46 3.29 9.65
C PRO A 255 13.12 1.94 10.02
N PRO A 256 13.04 1.48 11.29
CA PRO A 256 13.36 0.10 11.62
C PRO A 256 12.45 -0.90 10.86
N GLU A 257 12.90 -2.15 10.68
CA GLU A 257 12.07 -3.21 10.08
C GLU A 257 10.74 -3.35 10.83
N GLY A 258 9.62 -3.27 10.10
CA GLY A 258 8.27 -3.28 10.67
C GLY A 258 7.67 -1.90 10.94
N ASP A 259 8.46 -0.83 10.85
CA ASP A 259 7.95 0.54 10.93
C ASP A 259 7.64 1.10 9.51
N PRO A 260 6.52 1.82 9.37
CA PRO A 260 6.05 2.34 8.09
C PRO A 260 6.77 3.63 7.67
N ILE A 261 7.18 3.73 6.41
CA ILE A 261 7.73 4.96 5.80
C ILE A 261 6.64 6.02 5.59
N PHE A 262 5.42 5.58 5.32
CA PHE A 262 4.25 6.44 5.15
C PHE A 262 3.02 5.69 5.64
N GLN A 263 2.15 6.37 6.39
CA GLN A 263 0.84 5.84 6.75
C GLN A 263 -0.25 6.90 6.55
N VAL A 264 -1.33 6.50 5.91
CA VAL A 264 -2.64 7.12 6.00
C VAL A 264 -3.44 6.34 7.03
N ARG A 265 -3.75 6.97 8.15
CA ARG A 265 -4.60 6.40 9.20
C ARG A 265 -5.99 7.04 9.11
N SER A 266 -7.05 6.26 9.34
CA SER A 266 -8.40 6.81 9.57
C SER A 266 -8.61 7.14 11.05
N GLU A 267 -9.74 7.77 11.36
CA GLU A 267 -10.22 7.93 12.75
C GLU A 267 -10.22 6.58 13.48
N GLY A 268 -9.70 6.54 14.70
CA GLY A 268 -9.46 5.32 15.48
C GLY A 268 -8.11 4.63 15.24
N GLU A 269 -7.14 5.34 14.65
CA GLU A 269 -5.76 4.89 14.39
C GLU A 269 -5.62 3.70 13.42
N ALA A 270 -6.71 3.26 12.79
CA ALA A 270 -6.69 2.19 11.81
C ALA A 270 -5.91 2.61 10.55
N VAL A 271 -4.89 1.84 10.20
CA VAL A 271 -4.04 2.11 9.04
C VAL A 271 -4.79 1.72 7.76
N ARG A 272 -4.99 2.68 6.85
CA ARG A 272 -5.74 2.53 5.58
C ARG A 272 -4.84 2.36 4.37
N PHE A 273 -3.69 2.99 4.42
CA PHE A 273 -2.63 2.82 3.45
C PHE A 273 -1.31 2.98 4.19
N PHE A 274 -0.40 2.05 4.00
CA PHE A 274 0.95 2.24 4.50
C PHE A 274 1.97 1.67 3.53
N VAL A 275 3.16 2.24 3.61
CA VAL A 275 4.33 1.77 2.86
C VAL A 275 5.31 1.23 3.88
N GLU A 276 5.37 -0.09 3.99
CA GLU A 276 6.42 -0.80 4.75
C GLU A 276 7.70 -0.89 3.93
N HIS A 277 8.83 -1.05 4.61
CA HIS A 277 10.10 -1.32 3.96
C HIS A 277 10.93 -2.32 4.77
N ASN A 278 11.55 -3.28 4.08
CA ASN A 278 12.45 -4.26 4.69
C ASN A 278 13.85 -4.06 4.12
N GLY A 279 14.50 -2.96 4.49
CA GLY A 279 15.93 -2.74 4.21
C GLY A 279 16.35 -2.38 2.76
N TRP A 280 15.45 -2.35 1.77
CA TRP A 280 15.78 -1.80 0.44
C TRP A 280 14.51 -1.45 -0.35
N THR A 281 14.32 -0.18 -0.74
CA THR A 281 13.30 0.27 -1.73
C THR A 281 13.81 0.13 -3.17
N GLY A 282 14.62 -0.90 -3.42
CA GLY A 282 15.11 -1.30 -4.73
C GLY A 282 14.64 -2.70 -5.10
N SER A 283 13.44 -3.14 -4.69
CA SER A 283 12.90 -4.35 -5.28
C SER A 283 12.51 -4.06 -6.72
N ARG A 284 13.09 -4.83 -7.64
CA ARG A 284 12.62 -4.95 -9.02
C ARG A 284 11.14 -5.40 -9.11
N SER A 285 10.54 -5.85 -8.01
CA SER A 285 9.14 -6.27 -7.88
C SER A 285 8.54 -5.77 -6.57
N ASN A 286 7.77 -4.69 -6.62
CA ASN A 286 6.92 -4.28 -5.51
C ASN A 286 5.65 -5.15 -5.51
N SER A 287 5.31 -5.72 -4.37
CA SER A 287 3.93 -6.14 -4.09
C SER A 287 3.46 -5.42 -2.84
N ALA A 288 2.52 -4.51 -3.03
CA ALA A 288 1.79 -3.89 -1.95
C ALA A 288 0.80 -4.92 -1.37
N TRP A 289 0.82 -5.10 -0.06
CA TRP A 289 -0.07 -5.99 0.65
C TRP A 289 -1.46 -5.35 0.74
N PHE A 290 -2.48 -5.93 0.11
CA PHE A 290 -3.86 -5.47 0.18
C PHE A 290 -4.78 -6.62 0.60
N GLY A 291 -4.89 -6.86 1.91
CA GLY A 291 -5.79 -7.87 2.48
C GLY A 291 -6.58 -7.28 3.64
N GLY A 292 -7.87 -7.05 3.43
CA GLY A 292 -8.86 -6.69 4.45
C GLY A 292 -10.24 -7.20 4.02
N THR A 293 -11.07 -7.63 4.95
CA THR A 293 -12.28 -8.43 4.71
C THR A 293 -13.47 -7.67 4.09
N GLU A 294 -13.29 -6.44 3.62
CA GLU A 294 -14.42 -5.53 3.36
C GLU A 294 -14.51 -4.92 1.94
N ARG A 295 -13.50 -4.97 1.04
CA ARG A 295 -13.60 -4.44 -0.34
C ARG A 295 -12.69 -5.13 -1.37
N ASP A 296 -13.18 -5.27 -2.61
CA ASP A 296 -12.46 -5.87 -3.75
C ASP A 296 -11.46 -4.91 -4.41
N ASN A 297 -10.28 -5.42 -4.81
CA ASN A 297 -9.18 -4.67 -5.41
C ASN A 297 -9.03 -4.97 -6.92
N TYR A 298 -8.88 -3.94 -7.76
CA TYR A 298 -8.70 -4.06 -9.22
C TYR A 298 -7.28 -3.65 -9.65
N PHE A 299 -6.55 -4.52 -10.34
CA PHE A 299 -5.21 -4.22 -10.90
C PHE A 299 -5.32 -3.96 -12.41
N ALA A 300 -4.92 -2.78 -12.89
CA ALA A 300 -5.08 -2.36 -14.29
C ALA A 300 -3.93 -2.76 -15.25
N GLY A 301 -2.94 -3.54 -14.79
CA GLY A 301 -1.76 -3.94 -15.57
C GLY A 301 -1.36 -5.40 -15.38
N LYS A 302 -0.27 -5.83 -16.03
CA LYS A 302 0.27 -7.19 -15.87
C LYS A 302 0.70 -7.43 -14.41
N VAL A 303 0.13 -8.44 -13.75
CA VAL A 303 0.42 -8.78 -12.34
C VAL A 303 1.43 -9.94 -12.30
N GLY A 304 2.66 -9.65 -11.90
CA GLY A 304 3.70 -10.66 -11.67
C GLY A 304 3.82 -11.05 -10.20
N ILE A 305 3.73 -12.34 -9.88
CA ILE A 305 4.01 -12.87 -8.53
C ILE A 305 5.22 -13.81 -8.66
N GLY A 306 6.37 -13.40 -8.11
CA GLY A 306 7.61 -14.20 -8.13
C GLY A 306 8.44 -14.12 -9.43
N ILE A 307 8.18 -13.15 -10.31
CA ILE A 307 8.91 -12.93 -11.57
C ILE A 307 8.99 -11.45 -11.97
N ASN A 308 10.09 -11.03 -12.60
CA ASN A 308 10.25 -9.69 -13.19
C ASN A 308 11.15 -9.67 -14.44
N PRO A 309 10.69 -9.10 -15.56
CA PRO A 309 9.34 -8.54 -15.79
C PRO A 309 8.28 -9.64 -15.93
N ALA A 310 7.02 -9.29 -15.60
CA ALA A 310 5.88 -10.15 -15.90
C ALA A 310 5.61 -10.14 -17.42
N GLU A 311 5.78 -11.29 -18.06
CA GLU A 311 5.54 -11.42 -19.50
C GLU A 311 4.05 -11.48 -19.88
N GLU A 312 3.13 -11.77 -18.95
CA GLU A 312 1.69 -11.95 -19.18
C GLU A 312 0.80 -11.15 -18.20
N PRO A 313 -0.49 -10.85 -18.53
CA PRO A 313 -1.44 -10.13 -17.67
C PRO A 313 -1.56 -10.63 -16.23
N LEU A 314 -1.42 -11.93 -15.99
CA LEU A 314 -1.23 -12.51 -14.67
C LEU A 314 -0.15 -13.59 -14.78
N HIS A 315 1.04 -13.32 -14.28
CA HIS A 315 2.20 -14.21 -14.34
C HIS A 315 2.63 -14.62 -12.92
N ILE A 316 2.23 -15.82 -12.50
CA ILE A 316 2.60 -16.38 -11.19
C ILE A 316 3.69 -17.42 -11.39
N HIS A 317 4.89 -17.14 -10.89
CA HIS A 317 6.08 -17.96 -11.02
C HIS A 317 6.63 -18.35 -9.65
N SER A 318 6.91 -19.64 -9.46
CA SER A 318 7.54 -20.17 -8.25
C SER A 318 8.93 -20.67 -8.60
N ALA A 319 9.96 -20.03 -8.01
CA ALA A 319 11.36 -20.38 -8.26
C ALA A 319 11.73 -21.82 -7.83
N VAL A 320 10.89 -22.47 -7.02
CA VAL A 320 11.11 -23.82 -6.46
C VAL A 320 10.16 -24.87 -7.03
N GLY A 321 9.48 -24.58 -8.15
CA GLY A 321 8.72 -25.59 -8.91
C GLY A 321 7.41 -26.04 -8.26
N GLN A 322 6.94 -25.38 -7.20
CA GLN A 322 5.61 -25.59 -6.66
C GLN A 322 4.70 -24.57 -7.34
N GLY A 323 3.87 -25.01 -8.30
CA GLY A 323 2.95 -24.15 -9.04
C GLY A 323 1.95 -23.38 -8.15
N LEU A 324 0.91 -22.81 -8.75
CA LEU A 324 -0.11 -22.07 -8.02
C LEU A 324 -0.89 -22.98 -7.05
N LYS A 325 -0.54 -22.97 -5.75
CA LYS A 325 -1.28 -23.68 -4.70
C LYS A 325 -2.47 -22.83 -4.24
N ILE A 326 -3.66 -23.17 -4.74
CA ILE A 326 -4.93 -22.62 -4.23
C ILE A 326 -5.52 -23.68 -3.29
N ALA A 327 -5.49 -23.41 -1.99
CA ALA A 327 -6.05 -24.29 -0.97
C ALA A 327 -6.89 -23.47 0.02
N ALA A 328 -8.04 -23.99 0.40
CA ALA A 328 -8.80 -23.54 1.55
C ALA A 328 -8.81 -24.67 2.59
N ALA A 329 -8.43 -24.38 3.84
CA ALA A 329 -8.63 -25.33 4.91
C ALA A 329 -10.14 -25.63 5.01
N ASP A 330 -10.49 -26.92 5.03
CA ASP A 330 -11.84 -27.42 5.27
C ASP A 330 -12.93 -26.97 4.27
N LYS A 331 -12.55 -26.53 3.06
CA LYS A 331 -13.49 -26.16 1.99
C LYS A 331 -13.07 -26.70 0.62
N THR A 332 -14.06 -27.03 -0.20
CA THR A 332 -13.86 -27.30 -1.62
C THR A 332 -13.42 -26.01 -2.31
N SER A 333 -12.14 -25.89 -2.67
CA SER A 333 -11.65 -24.78 -3.49
C SER A 333 -12.15 -24.97 -4.92
N ILE A 334 -13.18 -24.22 -5.34
CA ILE A 334 -13.63 -24.21 -6.73
C ILE A 334 -12.77 -23.21 -7.51
N ILE A 335 -11.92 -23.70 -8.42
CA ILE A 335 -11.23 -22.86 -9.40
C ILE A 335 -12.05 -22.85 -10.68
N LYS A 336 -12.74 -21.73 -10.95
CA LYS A 336 -13.42 -21.52 -12.24
C LYS A 336 -12.47 -20.84 -13.21
N LEU A 337 -11.99 -21.57 -14.21
CA LEU A 337 -11.35 -20.97 -15.38
C LEU A 337 -12.46 -20.52 -16.35
N HIS A 338 -12.94 -19.28 -16.20
CA HIS A 338 -13.93 -18.73 -17.10
C HIS A 338 -13.23 -18.29 -18.39
N VAL A 339 -13.41 -19.07 -19.46
CA VAL A 339 -12.96 -18.72 -20.80
C VAL A 339 -14.06 -17.88 -21.47
N ALA A 340 -13.70 -16.76 -22.10
CA ALA A 340 -14.67 -15.91 -22.78
C ALA A 340 -15.40 -16.68 -23.89
N SER A 341 -16.64 -16.29 -24.22
CA SER A 341 -17.38 -16.99 -25.29
C SER A 341 -16.62 -16.87 -26.61
N GLY A 342 -16.28 -17.99 -27.22
CA GLY A 342 -15.52 -18.05 -28.48
C GLY A 342 -14.02 -18.29 -28.31
N ASP A 343 -13.51 -18.34 -27.08
CA ASP A 343 -12.12 -18.73 -26.79
C ASP A 343 -12.01 -20.21 -26.39
N TYR A 344 -10.81 -20.77 -26.58
CA TYR A 344 -10.46 -22.12 -26.16
C TYR A 344 -9.57 -22.08 -24.92
N GLY A 345 -10.00 -22.70 -23.82
CA GLY A 345 -9.15 -22.88 -22.65
C GLY A 345 -8.18 -24.03 -22.85
N PHE A 346 -6.89 -23.76 -22.95
CA PHE A 346 -5.87 -24.81 -22.88
C PHE A 346 -5.33 -24.89 -21.45
N LEU A 347 -5.40 -26.07 -20.83
CA LEU A 347 -4.72 -26.35 -19.56
C LEU A 347 -3.40 -27.06 -19.87
N LYS A 348 -2.32 -26.30 -20.09
CA LYS A 348 -0.97 -26.84 -20.33
C LYS A 348 -0.20 -26.89 -19.00
N LEU A 349 -0.04 -28.08 -18.43
CA LEU A 349 0.61 -28.27 -17.11
C LEU A 349 2.13 -28.51 -17.17
N GLY A 350 2.75 -28.40 -18.36
CA GLY A 350 4.21 -28.42 -18.54
C GLY A 350 4.90 -29.79 -18.47
N GLY A 351 6.18 -29.83 -18.89
CA GLY A 351 7.08 -30.99 -18.86
C GLY A 351 7.94 -31.10 -20.14
N SER A 352 9.24 -31.41 -20.01
CA SER A 352 10.17 -31.62 -21.14
C SER A 352 9.79 -32.81 -22.04
N ASN A 353 8.90 -33.66 -21.53
CA ASN A 353 8.32 -34.83 -22.21
C ASN A 353 6.79 -34.73 -22.42
N GLY A 354 6.15 -33.59 -22.10
CA GLY A 354 4.79 -33.27 -22.55
C GLY A 354 3.58 -33.82 -21.77
N ASP A 355 3.74 -34.61 -20.69
CA ASP A 355 2.60 -35.24 -20.03
C ASP A 355 1.83 -34.29 -19.08
N THR A 356 0.59 -33.95 -19.46
CA THR A 356 -0.37 -33.28 -18.58
C THR A 356 -1.05 -34.33 -17.70
N VAL A 357 -0.86 -34.26 -16.38
CA VAL A 357 -1.48 -35.23 -15.46
C VAL A 357 -2.61 -34.59 -14.66
N LEU A 358 -3.85 -35.02 -14.89
CA LEU A 358 -5.00 -34.76 -14.04
C LEU A 358 -5.23 -36.00 -13.17
N ARG A 359 -4.88 -35.93 -11.89
CA ARG A 359 -5.10 -37.02 -10.92
C ARG A 359 -6.12 -36.58 -9.88
N GLY A 360 -7.10 -37.43 -9.59
CA GLY A 360 -7.76 -37.37 -8.30
C GLY A 360 -6.80 -37.83 -7.20
N GLY A 361 -7.02 -37.37 -5.97
CA GLY A 361 -6.28 -37.87 -4.81
C GLY A 361 -6.60 -39.34 -4.52
N ASP A 362 -5.96 -39.90 -3.49
CA ASP A 362 -6.04 -41.33 -3.16
C ASP A 362 -7.48 -41.87 -2.99
N ASP A 363 -8.45 -40.99 -2.69
CA ASP A 363 -9.88 -41.31 -2.53
C ASP A 363 -10.81 -40.66 -3.58
N HIS A 364 -10.27 -40.05 -4.64
CA HIS A 364 -11.07 -39.28 -5.61
C HIS A 364 -10.85 -39.73 -7.05
N THR A 365 -11.93 -39.88 -7.80
CA THR A 365 -11.89 -40.12 -9.26
C THR A 365 -11.85 -38.80 -10.03
N SER A 366 -11.03 -38.71 -11.07
CA SER A 366 -11.16 -37.64 -12.07
C SER A 366 -12.38 -37.91 -12.94
N SER A 367 -13.39 -37.04 -12.88
CA SER A 367 -14.62 -37.14 -13.68
C SER A 367 -14.68 -36.02 -14.71
N PHE A 368 -14.93 -36.38 -15.97
CA PHE A 368 -15.24 -35.44 -17.05
C PHE A 368 -16.73 -35.57 -17.35
N SER A 369 -17.52 -34.54 -17.03
CA SER A 369 -18.95 -34.50 -17.33
C SER A 369 -19.19 -33.88 -18.71
N GLY A 370 -19.88 -34.62 -19.59
CA GLY A 370 -20.17 -34.20 -20.97
C GLY A 370 -19.43 -35.03 -22.02
N ASP A 371 -19.50 -34.60 -23.28
CA ASP A 371 -18.83 -35.28 -24.38
C ASP A 371 -17.31 -35.06 -24.32
N LEU A 372 -16.54 -36.15 -24.30
CA LEU A 372 -15.08 -36.12 -24.34
C LEU A 372 -14.60 -36.58 -25.71
N SER A 373 -14.02 -35.65 -26.48
CA SER A 373 -13.33 -35.97 -27.73
C SER A 373 -11.84 -36.10 -27.50
N VAL A 374 -11.23 -37.18 -27.99
CA VAL A 374 -9.79 -37.43 -27.95
C VAL A 374 -9.29 -37.50 -29.39
N ALA A 375 -8.55 -36.47 -29.82
CA ALA A 375 -8.01 -36.41 -31.19
C ALA A 375 -6.90 -37.44 -31.46
N GLY A 376 -6.24 -37.91 -30.39
CA GLY A 376 -5.17 -38.90 -30.45
C GLY A 376 -5.63 -40.29 -29.98
N THR A 377 -4.68 -41.04 -29.43
CA THR A 377 -4.97 -42.36 -28.85
C THR A 377 -5.48 -42.22 -27.42
N LEU A 378 -6.59 -42.89 -27.11
CA LEU A 378 -7.00 -43.14 -25.73
C LEU A 378 -6.40 -44.48 -25.26
N THR A 379 -5.51 -44.43 -24.27
CA THR A 379 -4.99 -45.64 -23.60
C THR A 379 -5.68 -45.79 -22.25
N VAL A 380 -6.33 -46.93 -22.01
CA VAL A 380 -6.94 -47.29 -20.73
C VAL A 380 -6.22 -48.53 -20.21
N THR A 381 -5.58 -48.42 -19.04
CA THR A 381 -4.86 -49.54 -18.39
C THR A 381 -5.77 -50.39 -17.51
N GLY A 382 -6.92 -49.84 -17.10
CA GLY A 382 -7.95 -50.53 -16.32
C GLY A 382 -9.11 -51.05 -17.18
N ASN A 383 -10.20 -51.42 -16.50
CA ASN A 383 -11.43 -51.86 -17.16
C ASN A 383 -12.22 -50.68 -17.72
N THR A 384 -12.88 -50.89 -18.86
CA THR A 384 -13.80 -49.91 -19.48
C THR A 384 -15.22 -50.45 -19.47
N THR A 385 -16.18 -49.66 -18.99
CA THR A 385 -17.62 -49.92 -19.15
C THR A 385 -18.18 -48.93 -20.16
N LEU A 386 -18.85 -49.40 -21.20
CA LEU A 386 -19.43 -48.59 -22.27
C LEU A 386 -20.91 -48.94 -22.45
N ASN A 387 -21.76 -47.93 -22.65
CA ASN A 387 -23.15 -48.17 -23.04
C ASN A 387 -23.23 -48.72 -24.48
N ASN A 388 -22.49 -48.10 -25.40
CA ASN A 388 -22.36 -48.51 -26.79
C ASN A 388 -20.89 -48.39 -27.23
N LEU A 389 -20.45 -49.28 -28.13
CA LEU A 389 -19.18 -49.18 -28.83
C LEU A 389 -19.45 -49.12 -30.34
N THR A 390 -19.16 -47.99 -30.96
CA THR A 390 -19.22 -47.82 -32.42
C THR A 390 -17.81 -47.80 -32.99
N ILE A 391 -17.58 -48.60 -34.03
CA ILE A 391 -16.33 -48.62 -34.80
C ILE A 391 -16.67 -48.05 -36.19
N ASP A 392 -16.03 -46.94 -36.55
CA ASP A 392 -16.33 -46.18 -37.78
C ASP A 392 -15.91 -46.94 -39.07
N ASP A 393 -16.37 -46.48 -40.24
CA ASP A 393 -16.30 -47.17 -41.55
C ASP A 393 -14.88 -47.55 -42.01
N SER A 394 -13.82 -47.07 -41.33
CA SER A 394 -12.42 -47.37 -41.61
C SER A 394 -11.63 -47.86 -40.39
N ALA A 395 -12.28 -48.09 -39.25
CA ALA A 395 -11.66 -48.54 -38.02
C ALA A 395 -11.78 -50.07 -37.84
N THR A 396 -10.91 -50.65 -37.02
CA THR A 396 -10.94 -52.08 -36.69
C THR A 396 -11.01 -52.28 -35.17
N LEU A 397 -11.79 -53.27 -34.73
CA LEU A 397 -11.67 -53.80 -33.38
C LEU A 397 -10.60 -54.90 -33.40
N SER A 398 -9.43 -54.59 -32.85
CA SER A 398 -8.31 -55.52 -32.77
C SER A 398 -8.08 -56.00 -31.33
N PHE A 399 -7.77 -57.28 -31.17
CA PHE A 399 -7.36 -57.87 -29.90
C PHE A 399 -5.85 -58.14 -29.87
N HIS A 400 -5.28 -58.29 -28.68
CA HIS A 400 -3.84 -58.59 -28.51
C HIS A 400 -3.43 -59.92 -29.18
N ASN A 401 -2.15 -60.08 -29.54
CA ASN A 401 -1.62 -61.21 -30.32
C ASN A 401 -1.56 -62.59 -29.60
N ASN A 402 -1.98 -62.68 -28.34
CA ASN A 402 -1.96 -63.93 -27.59
C ASN A 402 -3.16 -64.81 -27.97
N MET A 403 -2.91 -66.07 -28.35
CA MET A 403 -3.96 -67.06 -28.59
C MET A 403 -4.78 -67.29 -27.31
N ARG A 404 -6.07 -66.92 -27.34
CA ARG A 404 -7.03 -67.06 -26.25
C ARG A 404 -8.47 -66.87 -26.73
N GLU A 405 -9.43 -67.04 -25.82
CA GLU A 405 -10.78 -66.52 -26.02
C GLU A 405 -10.76 -64.98 -25.97
N MET A 406 -11.08 -64.35 -27.09
CA MET A 406 -10.99 -62.89 -27.25
C MET A 406 -12.28 -62.21 -26.81
N ILE A 407 -13.42 -62.84 -27.08
CA ILE A 407 -14.75 -62.33 -26.76
C ILE A 407 -15.43 -63.35 -25.83
N ASN A 408 -15.82 -62.90 -24.64
CA ASN A 408 -16.72 -63.62 -23.75
C ASN A 408 -18.11 -62.98 -23.89
N LEU A 409 -19.14 -63.77 -24.18
CA LEU A 409 -20.51 -63.29 -24.33
C LEU A 409 -21.29 -63.29 -23.00
N TRP A 410 -20.96 -64.23 -22.11
CA TRP A 410 -21.56 -64.33 -20.76
C TRP A 410 -20.50 -64.71 -19.73
N ASP A 411 -19.93 -65.91 -19.88
CA ASP A 411 -18.80 -66.42 -19.12
C ASP A 411 -17.85 -67.16 -20.06
N GLN A 412 -16.85 -67.82 -19.49
CA GLN A 412 -15.83 -68.59 -20.22
C GLN A 412 -16.38 -69.83 -20.96
N ARG A 413 -17.69 -70.04 -21.10
CA ARG A 413 -18.28 -71.13 -21.89
C ARG A 413 -18.93 -70.64 -23.19
N TYR A 414 -19.11 -69.33 -23.33
CA TYR A 414 -19.73 -68.69 -24.49
C TYR A 414 -18.78 -67.67 -25.07
N GLY A 415 -18.11 -68.01 -26.16
CA GLY A 415 -17.08 -67.12 -26.68
C GLY A 415 -16.56 -67.42 -28.06
N ILE A 416 -15.73 -66.50 -28.52
CA ILE A 416 -15.07 -66.52 -29.83
C ILE A 416 -13.57 -66.35 -29.57
N GLY A 417 -12.77 -67.28 -30.11
CA GLY A 417 -11.35 -67.29 -29.85
C GLY A 417 -10.53 -67.92 -30.97
N ILE A 418 -9.22 -67.96 -30.73
CA ILE A 418 -8.25 -68.54 -31.65
C ILE A 418 -7.34 -69.53 -30.93
N GLN A 419 -6.94 -70.55 -31.68
CA GLN A 419 -5.87 -71.50 -31.40
C GLN A 419 -4.90 -71.48 -32.58
N SER A 420 -3.85 -72.32 -32.53
CA SER A 420 -2.93 -72.45 -33.65
C SER A 420 -3.71 -72.81 -34.93
N HIS A 421 -3.66 -71.93 -35.93
CA HIS A 421 -4.32 -72.09 -37.23
C HIS A 421 -5.84 -72.34 -37.18
N THR A 422 -6.52 -72.04 -36.06
CA THR A 422 -7.95 -72.35 -35.88
C THR A 422 -8.66 -71.18 -35.22
N GLN A 423 -9.68 -70.65 -35.86
CA GLN A 423 -10.71 -69.84 -35.19
C GLN A 423 -11.79 -70.77 -34.67
N TYR A 424 -12.23 -70.56 -33.43
CA TYR A 424 -13.30 -71.35 -32.83
C TYR A 424 -14.42 -70.45 -32.31
N PHE A 425 -15.63 -71.01 -32.34
CA PHE A 425 -16.80 -70.55 -31.61
C PHE A 425 -17.08 -71.57 -30.51
N ARG A 426 -17.44 -71.11 -29.32
CA ARG A 426 -17.68 -71.96 -28.16
C ARG A 426 -19.01 -71.60 -27.50
N THR A 427 -19.76 -72.64 -27.14
CA THR A 427 -21.06 -72.56 -26.46
C THR A 427 -21.12 -73.65 -25.41
N ALA A 428 -21.90 -73.45 -24.34
CA ALA A 428 -22.07 -74.48 -23.33
C ALA A 428 -22.97 -75.63 -23.79
N LYS A 429 -23.84 -75.41 -24.79
CA LYS A 429 -24.83 -76.41 -25.24
C LYS A 429 -25.00 -76.46 -26.76
N ASN A 430 -25.62 -75.44 -27.36
CA ASN A 430 -26.00 -75.47 -28.77
C ASN A 430 -25.43 -74.29 -29.56
N PHE A 431 -25.29 -74.49 -30.87
CA PHE A 431 -25.19 -73.40 -31.85
C PHE A 431 -26.48 -73.30 -32.65
N ALA A 432 -26.88 -72.08 -32.96
CA ALA A 432 -28.06 -71.83 -33.78
C ALA A 432 -27.80 -70.66 -34.73
N TRP A 433 -28.36 -70.76 -35.92
CA TRP A 433 -28.36 -69.73 -36.95
C TRP A 433 -29.81 -69.50 -37.37
N TYR A 434 -30.24 -68.25 -37.27
CA TYR A 434 -31.59 -67.82 -37.62
C TYR A 434 -31.54 -66.81 -38.75
N LYS A 435 -32.64 -66.74 -39.51
CA LYS A 435 -32.90 -65.65 -40.44
C LYS A 435 -34.06 -64.82 -39.89
N ASP A 436 -33.84 -63.52 -39.80
CA ASP A 436 -34.74 -62.55 -39.14
C ASP A 436 -35.03 -62.93 -37.67
N GLY A 437 -36.04 -62.30 -37.08
CA GLY A 437 -36.53 -62.62 -35.74
C GLY A 437 -36.14 -61.63 -34.65
N SER A 438 -36.46 -62.01 -33.42
CA SER A 438 -36.29 -61.21 -32.20
C SER A 438 -35.68 -62.08 -31.11
N HIS A 439 -35.01 -61.46 -30.12
CA HIS A 439 -34.42 -62.20 -29.01
C HIS A 439 -35.50 -62.92 -28.19
N HIS A 440 -35.26 -64.19 -27.89
CA HIS A 440 -36.13 -65.00 -27.03
C HIS A 440 -35.26 -65.88 -26.11
N ASP A 441 -35.54 -65.88 -24.80
CA ASP A 441 -34.71 -66.58 -23.79
C ASP A 441 -34.77 -68.11 -23.90
N ASN A 442 -35.90 -68.66 -24.37
CA ASN A 442 -36.07 -70.10 -24.54
C ASN A 442 -35.05 -70.71 -25.52
N GLU A 443 -34.52 -71.87 -25.14
CA GLU A 443 -33.57 -72.66 -25.92
C GLU A 443 -34.09 -72.92 -27.36
N LEU A 444 -33.25 -72.59 -28.34
CA LEU A 444 -33.49 -72.84 -29.76
C LEU A 444 -34.79 -72.25 -30.33
N ASN A 445 -35.29 -71.17 -29.71
CA ASN A 445 -36.40 -70.38 -30.21
C ASN A 445 -35.87 -69.20 -31.04
N ALA A 446 -36.35 -69.08 -32.28
CA ALA A 446 -35.93 -68.02 -33.21
C ALA A 446 -36.70 -66.70 -33.02
N GLY A 447 -37.56 -66.60 -32.00
CA GLY A 447 -38.54 -65.52 -31.88
C GLY A 447 -39.48 -65.55 -33.08
N ASP A 448 -39.63 -64.39 -33.74
CA ASP A 448 -40.42 -64.25 -34.96
C ASP A 448 -39.65 -64.65 -36.24
N GLY A 449 -38.43 -65.20 -36.09
CA GLY A 449 -37.55 -65.59 -37.18
C GLY A 449 -37.71 -67.04 -37.64
N THR A 450 -36.81 -67.48 -38.50
CA THR A 450 -36.78 -68.86 -39.03
C THR A 450 -35.48 -69.57 -38.68
N VAL A 451 -35.58 -70.85 -38.33
CA VAL A 451 -34.42 -71.70 -38.05
C VAL A 451 -33.71 -72.05 -39.37
N GLN A 452 -32.45 -71.66 -39.51
CA GLN A 452 -31.63 -71.99 -40.68
C GLN A 452 -30.79 -73.22 -40.40
N MET A 453 -30.02 -73.19 -39.30
CA MET A 453 -29.17 -74.29 -38.88
C MET A 453 -29.14 -74.37 -37.36
N VAL A 454 -29.04 -75.58 -36.81
CA VAL A 454 -28.77 -75.82 -35.40
C VAL A 454 -27.74 -76.93 -35.25
N ILE A 455 -26.84 -76.81 -34.29
CA ILE A 455 -26.05 -77.94 -33.77
C ILE A 455 -26.53 -78.19 -32.34
N LYS A 456 -27.22 -79.32 -32.15
CA LYS A 456 -27.80 -79.76 -30.86
C LYS A 456 -27.32 -81.17 -30.57
N ASP A 457 -26.72 -81.38 -29.40
CA ASP A 457 -26.26 -82.70 -28.94
C ASP A 457 -25.35 -83.45 -29.96
N GLY A 458 -24.56 -82.69 -30.73
CA GLY A 458 -23.67 -83.23 -31.78
C GLY A 458 -24.37 -83.67 -33.06
N ASN A 459 -25.59 -83.23 -33.29
CA ASN A 459 -26.37 -83.42 -34.51
C ASN A 459 -26.59 -82.07 -35.21
N VAL A 460 -26.57 -82.07 -36.56
CA VAL A 460 -26.82 -80.89 -37.39
C VAL A 460 -28.26 -80.90 -37.88
N GLY A 461 -29.03 -79.88 -37.51
CA GLY A 461 -30.35 -79.59 -38.08
C GLY A 461 -30.25 -78.48 -39.12
N ILE A 462 -30.88 -78.64 -40.28
CA ILE A 462 -31.10 -77.59 -41.28
C ILE A 462 -32.60 -77.39 -41.41
N GLY A 463 -33.10 -76.16 -41.21
CA GLY A 463 -34.53 -75.87 -41.22
C GLY A 463 -35.33 -76.35 -39.98
N THR A 464 -34.68 -77.00 -39.01
CA THR A 464 -35.31 -77.52 -37.78
C THR A 464 -34.46 -77.22 -36.54
N ASN A 465 -35.11 -76.99 -35.41
CA ASN A 465 -34.47 -76.82 -34.10
C ASN A 465 -34.40 -78.11 -33.28
N ASP A 466 -34.93 -79.23 -33.80
CA ASP A 466 -34.91 -80.52 -33.11
C ASP A 466 -34.42 -81.64 -34.05
N PRO A 467 -33.11 -81.68 -34.37
CA PRO A 467 -32.55 -82.73 -35.21
C PRO A 467 -32.61 -84.10 -34.51
N THR A 468 -33.33 -85.04 -35.10
CA THR A 468 -33.51 -86.42 -34.58
C THR A 468 -32.44 -87.40 -35.05
N ALA A 469 -31.55 -86.97 -35.96
CA ALA A 469 -30.43 -87.76 -36.49
C ALA A 469 -29.16 -86.91 -36.62
N LYS A 470 -28.01 -87.52 -36.94
CA LYS A 470 -26.71 -86.81 -37.09
C LYS A 470 -26.77 -85.64 -38.07
N LEU A 471 -27.56 -85.79 -39.12
CA LEU A 471 -27.98 -84.73 -40.03
C LEU A 471 -29.50 -84.84 -40.21
N SER A 472 -30.24 -83.79 -39.86
CA SER A 472 -31.69 -83.67 -40.08
C SER A 472 -31.96 -82.43 -40.94
N ILE A 473 -32.64 -82.61 -42.06
CA ILE A 473 -33.02 -81.51 -42.94
C ILE A 473 -34.55 -81.48 -42.97
N ALA A 474 -35.16 -80.36 -42.57
CA ALA A 474 -36.61 -80.19 -42.62
C ALA A 474 -37.06 -79.61 -43.96
N SER A 475 -38.05 -80.24 -44.57
CA SER A 475 -38.67 -79.80 -45.81
C SER A 475 -39.34 -78.43 -45.65
N SER A 476 -39.23 -77.57 -46.66
CA SER A 476 -40.04 -76.35 -46.69
C SER A 476 -41.52 -76.72 -46.88
N THR A 477 -42.45 -75.98 -46.28
CA THR A 477 -43.89 -76.18 -46.53
C THR A 477 -44.30 -75.90 -47.98
N ASP A 478 -43.39 -75.35 -48.81
CA ASP A 478 -43.55 -75.31 -50.26
C ASP A 478 -43.12 -76.64 -50.87
N ASN A 479 -44.12 -77.36 -51.39
CA ASN A 479 -44.07 -78.69 -52.00
C ASN A 479 -43.26 -78.75 -53.34
N ARG A 480 -42.24 -77.89 -53.48
CA ARG A 480 -41.42 -77.69 -54.68
C ARG A 480 -39.92 -77.63 -54.39
N ALA A 481 -39.50 -77.75 -53.14
CA ALA A 481 -38.09 -77.74 -52.74
C ALA A 481 -37.67 -79.15 -52.32
N HIS A 482 -36.64 -79.70 -52.97
CA HIS A 482 -36.06 -81.01 -52.67
C HIS A 482 -35.44 -81.03 -51.26
N ASP A 483 -35.66 -82.09 -50.49
CA ASP A 483 -35.15 -82.23 -49.11
C ASP A 483 -33.62 -82.37 -49.07
N PHE A 484 -33.04 -83.03 -50.07
CA PHE A 484 -31.59 -83.08 -50.29
C PHE A 484 -31.27 -83.35 -51.76
N GLU A 485 -30.46 -82.48 -52.36
CA GLU A 485 -30.00 -82.61 -53.75
C GLU A 485 -28.48 -82.42 -53.83
N LEU A 486 -27.75 -83.46 -54.25
CA LEU A 486 -26.34 -83.34 -54.61
C LEU A 486 -26.25 -83.11 -56.12
N LYS A 487 -25.54 -82.07 -56.54
CA LYS A 487 -25.22 -81.79 -57.95
C LYS A 487 -23.74 -81.99 -58.24
N ASN A 488 -23.39 -82.34 -59.47
CA ASN A 488 -22.01 -82.28 -59.95
C ASN A 488 -21.61 -80.82 -60.22
N ASP A 489 -20.33 -80.57 -60.54
CA ASP A 489 -19.82 -79.23 -60.87
C ASP A 489 -20.47 -78.64 -62.14
N GLN A 490 -21.17 -79.46 -62.93
CA GLN A 490 -21.97 -79.04 -64.08
C GLN A 490 -23.42 -78.63 -63.73
N GLY A 491 -23.85 -78.81 -62.48
CA GLY A 491 -25.21 -78.51 -62.02
C GLY A 491 -26.24 -79.61 -62.26
N ASP A 492 -25.83 -80.80 -62.72
CA ASP A 492 -26.70 -81.97 -62.86
C ASP A 492 -26.88 -82.68 -61.52
N THR A 493 -28.08 -83.17 -61.23
CA THR A 493 -28.38 -83.95 -60.03
C THR A 493 -27.69 -85.32 -60.05
N VAL A 494 -26.87 -85.60 -59.03
CA VAL A 494 -26.11 -86.84 -58.84
C VAL A 494 -26.76 -87.74 -57.79
N LEU A 495 -27.40 -87.16 -56.77
CA LEU A 495 -28.23 -87.88 -55.80
C LEU A 495 -29.41 -86.99 -55.43
N LEU A 496 -30.61 -87.56 -55.53
CA LEU A 496 -31.87 -86.90 -55.20
C LEU A 496 -32.56 -87.72 -54.11
N ILE A 497 -32.94 -87.06 -53.02
CA ILE A 497 -33.87 -87.63 -52.04
C ILE A 497 -35.09 -86.69 -52.01
N ASP A 498 -36.22 -87.22 -52.47
CA ASP A 498 -37.49 -86.49 -52.58
C ASP A 498 -38.58 -87.23 -51.80
N ALA A 499 -39.34 -86.51 -50.99
CA ALA A 499 -40.50 -87.04 -50.28
C ALA A 499 -41.77 -86.72 -51.08
N ALA A 500 -42.21 -87.66 -51.92
CA ALA A 500 -43.52 -87.54 -52.54
C ALA A 500 -44.62 -87.50 -51.45
N ALA A 501 -45.59 -86.60 -51.61
CA ALA A 501 -46.66 -86.35 -50.65
C ALA A 501 -47.30 -87.64 -50.08
N GLY A 502 -47.02 -87.93 -48.81
CA GLY A 502 -47.74 -88.95 -48.02
C GLY A 502 -47.01 -90.29 -47.77
N GLN A 503 -45.70 -90.44 -48.01
CA GLN A 503 -44.92 -91.63 -47.59
C GLN A 503 -43.51 -91.25 -47.07
N GLU A 504 -42.98 -92.01 -46.09
CA GLU A 504 -41.61 -91.84 -45.58
C GLU A 504 -40.56 -92.09 -46.69
N ALA A 505 -39.83 -91.06 -47.11
CA ALA A 505 -38.64 -91.23 -47.95
C ALA A 505 -37.49 -91.78 -47.10
N LYS A 506 -37.33 -93.11 -47.05
CA LYS A 506 -36.14 -93.77 -46.50
C LYS A 506 -35.14 -94.06 -47.62
N ALA A 507 -34.16 -93.19 -47.80
CA ALA A 507 -32.91 -93.56 -48.44
C ALA A 507 -31.95 -94.07 -47.35
N VAL A 508 -31.81 -95.40 -47.22
CA VAL A 508 -30.71 -95.99 -46.46
C VAL A 508 -29.53 -96.10 -47.42
N LEU A 509 -28.53 -95.23 -47.28
CA LEU A 509 -27.20 -95.50 -47.81
C LEU A 509 -26.43 -96.26 -46.72
N GLU A 510 -26.13 -97.54 -46.96
CA GLU A 510 -25.18 -98.30 -46.14
C GLU A 510 -23.73 -97.90 -46.44
#